data_AF-K6U139-F1
#
_entry.id   AF-K6U139-F1
#
_cell.length_a   1.000
_cell.length_b   1.000
_cell.length_c   1.000
_cell.angle_alpha   90.00
_cell.angle_beta   90.00
_cell.angle_gamma   90.00
#
_symmetry.space_group_name_H-M   'P 1'
#
loop_
_entity.id
_entity.type
_entity.pdbx_description
1 polymer ?
#
loop_
_entity_poly.entity_id
_entity_poly.type
_entity_poly.pdbx_seq_one_letter_code
_entity_poly.pdbx_strand_id
1 'polypeptide(L)' 'MKPEKMGSPNQGIKCVVNSCHYYMQGDHCCAQQIEVQPRNAQDTQETDCATFIPENQG' A
#
# COMPACT_ATOMS: atom_id res chain seq x y z
N MET A 1 0.23 13.78 1.69
CA MET A 1 -0.07 13.54 3.12
C MET A 1 0.09 12.04 3.36
N LYS A 2 0.74 11.60 4.45
CA LYS A 2 0.88 10.16 4.73
C LYS A 2 -0.47 9.60 5.21
N PRO A 3 -0.97 8.47 4.67
CA PRO A 3 -2.21 7.86 5.15
C PRO A 3 -2.01 7.21 6.52
N GLU A 4 -3.09 7.10 7.30
CA GLU A 4 -3.07 6.39 8.58
C GLU A 4 -3.08 4.86 8.38
N LYS A 5 -2.42 4.13 9.29
CA LYS A 5 -2.52 2.66 9.37
C LYS A 5 -3.75 2.29 10.20
N MET A 6 -4.69 1.60 9.59
CA MET A 6 -5.92 1.11 10.21
C MET A 6 -5.68 -0.16 11.05
N GLY A 7 -6.58 -0.43 11.99
CA GLY A 7 -6.60 -1.68 12.77
C GLY A 7 -7.22 -2.89 12.05
N SER A 8 -7.72 -2.70 10.82
CA SER A 8 -8.32 -3.76 10.00
C SER A 8 -7.85 -3.62 8.55
N PRO A 9 -7.86 -4.71 7.76
CA PRO A 9 -7.44 -4.65 6.37
C PRO A 9 -8.39 -3.77 5.56
N ASN A 10 -7.84 -3.02 4.62
CA ASN A 10 -8.66 -2.44 3.56
C ASN A 10 -9.18 -3.56 2.65
N GLN A 11 -10.27 -3.28 1.93
CA GLN A 11 -10.91 -4.29 1.09
C GLN A 11 -10.32 -4.27 -0.32
N GLY A 12 -9.98 -5.45 -0.83
CA GLY A 12 -9.57 -5.63 -2.23
C GLY A 12 -8.11 -5.31 -2.57
N ILE A 13 -7.27 -4.90 -1.60
CA ILE A 13 -5.84 -4.68 -1.85
C ILE A 13 -5.01 -5.78 -1.19
N LYS A 14 -4.20 -6.46 -2.02
CA LYS A 14 -3.17 -7.39 -1.56
C LYS A 14 -1.85 -6.64 -1.39
N CYS A 15 -1.25 -6.70 -0.20
CA CYS A 15 0.10 -6.20 0.05
C CYS A 15 0.99 -7.37 0.47
N VAL A 16 1.91 -7.77 -0.42
CA VAL A 16 2.88 -8.84 -0.15
C VAL A 16 4.24 -8.32 0.34
N VAL A 17 4.39 -7.00 0.39
CA VAL A 17 5.64 -6.34 0.80
C VAL A 17 5.64 -6.25 2.33
N ASN A 18 6.15 -7.28 2.99
CA ASN A 18 6.17 -7.37 4.46
C ASN A 18 7.03 -6.29 5.14
N SER A 19 7.84 -5.54 4.39
CA SER A 19 8.59 -4.37 4.84
C SER A 19 7.79 -3.06 4.73
N CYS A 20 6.57 -3.09 4.21
CA CYS A 20 5.68 -1.94 4.15
C CYS A 20 5.04 -1.71 5.52
N HIS A 21 5.09 -0.46 6.01
CA HIS A 21 4.43 -0.03 7.23
C HIS A 21 2.94 -0.41 7.25
N TYR A 22 2.27 -0.44 6.11
CA TYR A 22 0.85 -0.78 6.02
C TYR A 22 0.56 -2.26 5.84
N TYR A 23 1.58 -3.14 5.85
CA TYR A 23 1.40 -4.57 5.77
C TYR A 23 0.65 -5.12 6.99
N MET A 24 -0.23 -6.09 6.75
CA MET A 24 -0.86 -6.92 7.77
C MET A 24 -0.86 -8.37 7.33
N GLN A 25 -0.80 -9.25 8.33
CA GLN A 25 -0.83 -10.70 8.14
C GLN A 25 -1.99 -11.13 7.22
N GLY A 26 -1.72 -12.09 6.34
CA GLY A 26 -2.67 -12.52 5.30
C GLY A 26 -2.50 -11.78 3.97
N ASP A 27 -1.37 -11.11 3.78
CA ASP A 27 -1.07 -10.27 2.60
C ASP A 27 -2.07 -9.13 2.40
N HIS A 28 -2.49 -8.52 3.49
CA HIS A 28 -3.42 -7.41 3.47
C HIS A 28 -2.71 -6.06 3.59
N CYS A 29 -3.29 -5.03 2.98
CA CYS A 29 -2.92 -3.66 3.22
C CYS A 29 -3.84 -3.04 4.27
N CYS A 30 -3.31 -2.21 5.16
CA CYS A 30 -4.06 -1.49 6.20
C CYS A 30 -3.96 0.02 6.06
N ALA A 31 -3.46 0.52 4.93
CA ALA A 31 -3.52 1.95 4.66
C ALA A 31 -4.98 2.37 4.51
N GLN A 32 -5.37 3.46 5.19
CA GLN A 32 -6.71 4.03 5.07
C GLN A 32 -7.06 4.42 3.63
N GLN A 33 -6.05 4.85 2.87
CA GLN A 33 -6.15 5.12 1.45
C GLN A 33 -4.82 4.74 0.79
N ILE A 34 -4.88 4.30 -0.46
CA ILE A 34 -3.69 4.10 -1.29
C ILE A 34 -3.65 5.08 -2.45
N GLU A 35 -2.44 5.34 -2.93
CA GLU A 35 -2.16 6.04 -4.16
C GLU A 35 -1.34 5.11 -5.06
N VAL A 36 -1.79 4.98 -6.31
CA VAL A 36 -1.09 4.22 -7.35
C VAL A 36 -0.56 5.21 -8.37
N GLN A 37 0.70 5.04 -8.80
CA GLN A 37 1.36 5.90 -9.75
C GLN A 37 2.09 5.09 -10.83
N PRO A 38 2.33 5.65 -12.03
CA PRO A 38 1.92 6.97 -12.49
C PRO A 38 0.45 7.00 -12.95
N ARG A 39 -0.15 8.20 -12.99
CA ARG A 39 -1.56 8.41 -13.41
C ARG A 39 -1.87 7.90 -14.82
N ASN A 40 -0.88 7.95 -15.72
CA ASN A 40 -1.04 7.65 -17.14
C ASN A 40 -0.32 6.35 -17.55
N ALA A 41 -0.25 5.38 -16.64
CA ALA A 41 0.31 4.06 -16.92
C ALA A 41 -0.40 3.41 -18.12
N GLN A 42 0.37 2.87 -19.06
CA GLN A 42 -0.14 2.16 -20.23
C GLN A 42 -0.37 0.68 -19.97
N ASP A 43 0.29 0.13 -18.94
CA ASP A 43 0.07 -1.23 -18.48
C ASP A 43 0.29 -1.37 -16.96
N THR A 44 -0.01 -2.55 -16.40
CA THR A 44 0.06 -2.80 -14.96
C THR A 44 1.48 -2.89 -14.40
N GLN A 45 2.49 -3.17 -15.22
CA GLN A 45 3.88 -3.25 -14.78
C GLN A 45 4.47 -1.85 -14.55
N GLU A 46 3.87 -0.82 -15.14
CA GLU A 46 4.22 0.58 -14.89
C GLU A 46 3.63 1.10 -13.57
N THR A 47 2.66 0.41 -12.96
CA THR A 47 1.99 0.89 -11.75
C THR A 47 2.69 0.45 -10.46
N ASP A 48 2.97 1.40 -9.59
CA ASP A 48 3.55 1.23 -8.26
C ASP A 48 2.62 1.77 -7.16
N CYS A 49 2.70 1.17 -5.97
CA CYS A 49 2.05 1.69 -4.77
C CYS A 49 2.88 2.86 -4.20
N ALA A 50 2.49 4.10 -4.52
CA ALA A 50 3.12 5.31 -4.01
C ALA A 50 2.87 5.52 -2.50
N THR A 51 1.95 4.75 -1.92
CA THR A 51 1.72 4.68 -0.47
C THR A 51 2.73 3.81 0.27
N PHE A 52 3.64 3.11 -0.42
CA PHE A 52 4.68 2.35 0.26
C PHE A 52 5.51 3.25 1.18
N ILE A 53 5.59 2.87 2.45
CA ILE A 53 6.48 3.44 3.44
C ILE A 53 7.21 2.26 4.08
N PRO A 54 8.56 2.27 4.20
CA PRO A 54 9.27 1.24 4.95
C PRO A 54 8.79 1.20 6.40
N GLU A 55 8.63 0.01 7.01
CA GLU A 55 8.16 -0.16 8.40
C GLU A 55 8.93 0.73 9.40
N ASN A 56 10.24 0.91 9.18
CA ASN A 56 11.10 1.75 10.03
C ASN A 56 10.90 3.27 9.84
N GLN A 57 9.97 3.70 8.99
CA GLN A 57 9.71 5.12 8.62
C GLN A 57 8.22 5.50 8.64
N GLY A 58 7.35 4.55 9.01
CA GLY A 58 5.90 4.73 9.04
C GLY A 58 5.35 4.93 10.43
#